data_AF-A0AAP0JMG9-F1
#
_entry.id   AF-A0AAP0JMG9-F1
#
_cell.length_a   1.000
_cell.length_b   1.000
_cell.length_c   1.000
_cell.angle_alpha   90.00
_cell.angle_beta   90.00
_cell.angle_gamma   90.00
#
_symmetry.space_group_name_H-M   'P 1'
#
loop_
_entity.id
_entity.type
_entity.pdbx_description
1 polymer ?
#
loop_
_entity_poly.entity_id
_entity_poly.type
_entity_poly.pdbx_seq_one_letter_code
_entity_poly.pdbx_strand_id
1 'polypeptide(L)'
;MSSLKRNEQQEPPPPQSTVPDETLTAAPQTPSPTTCRPPIIHSHSSPTDVILRLFMDPPSPSPSPSSKEDLEVSLHSDVLRRSNYFSTLLSDRWQKNCSSGQLFCLNLGVSSSRYKSFDYHLKVLHLFYTNDFAGSIKSVSTALSIIHVALELLFEECVNACVRFIEAVTWTEEEEQMVLDVIPLLRLEESRELRARVCAEKEECSEEMLHGMILAAMNATTDGKWNKDLWQRLLLEKLLREFSSKDFVGRALSRAFSVKLSELKKSLRSFLDAYKVIDASQTTSWTSDCIKLITYWKQMMWLVERVIELRVANDAAVEWSNNASLVAVLLEALSSKVWNFVATDFRFMRFIAFTSSPLNLRLAQSCCLVR
;
A
#
# COMPACT_ATOMS: atom_id res chain seq x y z
N MET A 1 13.87 -40.69 48.95
CA MET A 1 12.84 -41.26 49.86
C MET A 1 12.07 -40.11 50.49
N SER A 2 10.80 -40.33 50.77
CA SER A 2 9.83 -39.43 51.43
C SER A 2 8.85 -38.73 50.48
N SER A 3 7.75 -39.44 50.27
CA SER A 3 6.46 -39.05 49.72
C SER A 3 5.76 -37.99 50.58
N LEU A 4 4.93 -37.14 49.97
CA LEU A 4 3.66 -36.73 50.56
C LEU A 4 2.60 -36.59 49.45
N LYS A 5 1.47 -37.27 49.70
CA LYS A 5 0.25 -37.40 48.89
C LYS A 5 -0.75 -36.28 49.21
N ARG A 6 -1.79 -36.21 48.36
CA ARG A 6 -3.22 -35.95 48.67
C ARG A 6 -3.66 -34.47 48.49
N ASN A 7 -4.80 -34.07 47.90
CA ASN A 7 -6.05 -34.75 47.55
C ASN A 7 -6.82 -34.09 46.38
N GLU A 8 -7.78 -34.89 45.90
CA GLU A 8 -8.96 -34.66 45.06
C GLU A 8 -9.74 -33.35 45.23
N GLN A 9 -10.37 -32.89 44.14
CA GLN A 9 -11.81 -32.57 44.13
C GLN A 9 -12.40 -32.63 42.71
N GLN A 10 -13.45 -33.43 42.57
CA GLN A 10 -14.19 -33.76 41.36
C GLN A 10 -15.67 -33.48 41.67
N GLU A 11 -16.35 -32.69 40.84
CA GLU A 11 -17.79 -32.40 40.94
C GLU A 11 -18.54 -32.80 39.65
N PRO A 12 -19.86 -33.04 39.72
CA PRO A 12 -20.56 -34.05 38.91
C PRO A 12 -21.38 -33.48 37.74
N PRO A 13 -21.85 -34.35 36.80
CA PRO A 13 -22.67 -33.93 35.67
C PRO A 13 -24.18 -33.86 36.01
N PRO A 14 -24.95 -33.00 35.33
CA PRO A 14 -26.41 -32.95 35.48
C PRO A 14 -27.15 -33.97 34.56
N PRO A 15 -28.41 -34.31 34.91
CA PRO A 15 -29.05 -35.57 34.51
C PRO A 15 -29.90 -35.51 33.23
N GLN A 16 -30.02 -36.67 32.58
CA GLN A 16 -31.05 -37.00 31.59
C GLN A 16 -32.38 -37.37 32.29
N SER A 17 -33.51 -37.01 31.68
CA SER A 17 -34.84 -37.49 32.08
C SER A 17 -35.67 -37.91 30.88
N THR A 18 -36.54 -38.86 31.16
CA THR A 18 -37.09 -39.92 30.32
C THR A 18 -38.50 -39.57 29.83
N VAL A 19 -38.89 -40.15 28.68
CA VAL A 19 -40.24 -40.18 28.10
C VAL A 19 -41.15 -41.16 28.88
N PRO A 20 -42.49 -41.05 28.78
CA PRO A 20 -43.24 -42.17 28.19
C PRO A 20 -44.44 -41.81 27.27
N ASP A 21 -44.69 -42.74 26.34
CA ASP A 21 -45.89 -43.22 25.59
C ASP A 21 -47.30 -42.71 26.00
N GLU A 22 -48.40 -42.74 25.22
CA GLU A 22 -48.95 -43.54 24.10
C GLU A 22 -50.21 -42.71 23.64
N THR A 23 -50.82 -42.74 22.44
CA THR A 23 -51.67 -43.78 21.83
C THR A 23 -52.17 -43.30 20.44
N LEU A 24 -52.39 -44.26 19.54
CA LEU A 24 -52.92 -44.21 18.16
C LEU A 24 -54.15 -43.32 17.89
N THR A 25 -54.32 -42.81 16.66
CA THR A 25 -55.41 -43.16 15.71
C THR A 25 -55.20 -42.54 14.30
N ALA A 26 -55.60 -43.33 13.29
CA ALA A 26 -55.52 -43.26 11.83
C ALA A 26 -55.64 -41.91 11.08
N ALA A 27 -54.97 -41.86 9.92
CA ALA A 27 -55.16 -40.93 8.81
C ALA A 27 -56.52 -41.13 8.09
N PRO A 28 -57.03 -40.12 7.35
CA PRO A 28 -56.74 -40.12 5.91
C PRO A 28 -56.59 -38.74 5.23
N GLN A 29 -55.72 -38.75 4.22
CA GLN A 29 -55.78 -38.02 2.93
C GLN A 29 -55.42 -36.52 2.86
N THR A 30 -54.36 -36.31 2.06
CA THR A 30 -53.78 -35.08 1.51
C THR A 30 -54.75 -34.30 0.60
N PRO A 31 -54.66 -32.96 0.61
CA PRO A 31 -54.42 -32.25 -0.64
C PRO A 31 -53.21 -31.31 -0.57
N SER A 32 -52.60 -31.12 -1.74
CA SER A 32 -51.33 -30.48 -2.08
C SER A 32 -51.10 -29.07 -1.52
N PRO A 33 -49.83 -28.63 -1.32
CA PRO A 33 -49.51 -27.33 -0.76
C PRO A 33 -49.59 -26.23 -1.83
N THR A 34 -50.58 -25.36 -1.74
CA THR A 34 -50.54 -24.04 -2.38
C THR A 34 -49.49 -23.20 -1.66
N THR A 35 -48.49 -22.77 -2.42
CA THR A 35 -47.35 -21.98 -1.96
C THR A 35 -47.81 -20.68 -1.29
N CYS A 36 -47.48 -20.52 -0.01
CA CYS A 36 -47.62 -19.27 0.74
C CYS A 36 -46.66 -18.22 0.19
N ARG A 37 -47.20 -17.19 -0.46
CA ARG A 37 -46.50 -15.96 -0.80
C ARG A 37 -46.32 -15.10 0.46
N PRO A 38 -45.13 -14.53 0.74
CA PRO A 38 -44.95 -13.62 1.86
C PRO A 38 -45.64 -12.27 1.61
N PRO A 39 -45.94 -11.48 2.67
CA PRO A 39 -46.81 -10.32 2.58
C PRO A 39 -46.11 -9.17 1.84
N ILE A 40 -46.79 -8.66 0.82
CA ILE A 40 -46.38 -7.46 0.09
C ILE A 40 -46.65 -6.26 1.00
N ILE A 41 -45.59 -5.55 1.40
CA ILE A 41 -45.69 -4.27 2.10
C ILE A 41 -46.19 -3.25 1.08
N HIS A 42 -47.50 -2.98 1.09
CA HIS A 42 -48.11 -1.93 0.29
C HIS A 42 -48.20 -0.64 1.09
N SER A 43 -47.54 0.40 0.61
CA SER A 43 -47.97 1.79 0.86
C SER A 43 -47.57 2.68 -0.32
N HIS A 44 -48.56 3.44 -0.79
CA HIS A 44 -48.55 4.47 -1.84
C HIS A 44 -49.02 4.06 -3.27
N SER A 45 -49.82 4.96 -3.83
CA SER A 45 -50.91 4.74 -4.78
C SER A 45 -50.49 4.90 -6.26
N SER A 46 -49.43 4.20 -6.67
CA SER A 46 -49.06 4.02 -8.09
C SER A 46 -48.69 2.56 -8.32
N PRO A 47 -49.14 1.90 -9.40
CA PRO A 47 -48.66 0.57 -9.70
C PRO A 47 -47.16 0.64 -10.00
N THR A 48 -46.37 -0.25 -9.38
CA THR A 48 -44.95 -0.43 -9.72
C THR A 48 -44.83 -0.75 -11.20
N ASP A 49 -44.03 0.02 -11.91
CA ASP A 49 -43.84 -0.06 -13.36
C ASP A 49 -42.51 -0.71 -13.74
N VAL A 50 -41.70 -1.14 -12.77
CA VAL A 50 -40.44 -1.86 -13.00
C VAL A 50 -40.42 -3.18 -12.24
N ILE A 51 -40.06 -4.27 -12.92
CA ILE A 51 -39.65 -5.53 -12.31
C ILE A 51 -38.13 -5.67 -12.51
N LEU A 52 -37.39 -5.68 -11.40
CA LEU A 52 -35.95 -5.89 -11.39
C LEU A 52 -35.65 -7.31 -10.94
N ARG A 53 -35.02 -8.11 -11.81
CA ARG A 53 -34.49 -9.43 -11.48
C ARG A 53 -33.03 -9.32 -11.08
N LEU A 54 -32.74 -9.67 -9.84
CA LEU A 54 -31.40 -9.85 -9.30
C LEU A 54 -30.99 -11.31 -9.49
N PHE A 55 -29.81 -11.56 -10.03
CA PHE A 55 -29.26 -12.89 -10.20
C PHE A 55 -27.78 -12.91 -9.83
N MET A 56 -27.28 -14.04 -9.35
CA MET A 56 -25.88 -14.21 -8.99
C MET A 56 -25.06 -14.59 -10.24
N ASP A 57 -24.02 -13.82 -10.55
CA ASP A 57 -23.11 -14.13 -11.65
C ASP A 57 -22.27 -15.36 -11.29
N PRO A 58 -22.22 -16.41 -12.13
CA PRO A 58 -21.40 -17.57 -11.85
C PRO A 58 -19.92 -17.18 -11.88
N PRO A 59 -19.08 -17.70 -10.96
CA PRO A 59 -17.66 -17.33 -10.89
C PRO A 59 -16.81 -17.83 -12.10
N SER A 60 -17.41 -18.49 -13.09
CA SER A 60 -16.77 -19.08 -14.27
C SER A 60 -17.86 -19.56 -15.26
N PRO A 61 -17.61 -19.63 -16.59
CA PRO A 61 -18.55 -20.22 -17.55
C PRO A 61 -18.58 -21.75 -17.42
N SER A 62 -19.10 -22.29 -16.32
CA SER A 62 -19.40 -23.71 -16.18
C SER A 62 -20.90 -23.98 -16.43
N PRO A 63 -21.25 -24.99 -17.24
CA PRO A 63 -22.63 -25.27 -17.65
C PRO A 63 -23.32 -26.23 -16.66
N SER A 64 -23.40 -25.87 -15.37
CA SER A 64 -24.16 -26.67 -14.40
C SER A 64 -25.33 -25.85 -13.82
N PRO A 65 -26.58 -26.30 -14.00
CA PRO A 65 -27.76 -25.63 -13.44
C PRO A 65 -27.92 -26.01 -11.96
N SER A 66 -27.07 -25.47 -11.09
CA SER A 66 -27.38 -25.42 -9.66
C SER A 66 -28.38 -24.30 -9.44
N SER A 67 -29.54 -24.62 -8.84
CA SER A 67 -30.63 -23.74 -8.41
C SER A 67 -30.22 -22.26 -8.29
N LYS A 68 -30.52 -21.48 -9.33
CA LYS A 68 -30.26 -20.05 -9.36
C LYS A 68 -31.27 -19.38 -8.44
N GLU A 69 -30.81 -18.88 -7.29
CA GLU A 69 -31.62 -18.01 -6.45
C GLU A 69 -31.74 -16.66 -7.16
N ASP A 70 -32.70 -16.57 -8.08
CA ASP A 70 -33.07 -15.30 -8.70
C ASP A 70 -34.12 -14.62 -7.84
N LEU A 71 -33.94 -13.33 -7.58
CA LEU A 71 -34.87 -12.53 -6.79
C LEU A 71 -35.49 -11.45 -7.66
N GLU A 72 -36.81 -11.47 -7.81
CA GLU A 72 -37.56 -10.39 -8.48
C GLU A 72 -38.11 -9.38 -7.47
N VAL A 73 -37.88 -8.11 -7.74
CA VAL A 73 -38.32 -6.98 -6.92
C VAL A 73 -39.12 -6.00 -7.79
N SER A 74 -40.32 -5.64 -7.35
CA SER A 74 -41.15 -4.62 -8.00
C SER A 74 -40.83 -3.22 -7.48
N LEU A 75 -40.51 -2.30 -8.38
CA LEU A 75 -39.96 -0.98 -8.09
C LEU A 75 -40.64 0.10 -8.96
N HIS A 76 -40.40 1.37 -8.63
CA HIS A 76 -40.92 2.54 -9.36
C HIS A 76 -39.81 3.18 -10.19
N SER A 77 -40.07 3.40 -11.48
CA SER A 77 -39.12 4.01 -12.41
C SER A 77 -38.66 5.40 -11.97
N ASP A 78 -39.59 6.21 -11.44
CA ASP A 78 -39.29 7.57 -10.94
C ASP A 78 -38.29 7.57 -9.78
N VAL A 79 -38.37 6.58 -8.90
CA VAL A 79 -37.45 6.42 -7.77
C VAL A 79 -36.08 5.92 -8.25
N LEU A 80 -36.07 4.98 -9.20
CA LEU A 80 -34.83 4.43 -9.76
C LEU A 80 -34.02 5.44 -10.57
N ARG A 81 -34.66 6.43 -11.19
CA ARG A 81 -33.98 7.51 -11.95
C ARG A 81 -33.01 8.35 -11.11
N ARG A 82 -33.03 8.23 -9.79
CA ARG A 82 -32.02 8.84 -8.89
C ARG A 82 -30.61 8.25 -9.08
N SER A 83 -30.52 7.03 -9.59
CA SER A 83 -29.26 6.42 -10.01
C SER A 83 -29.02 6.70 -11.49
N ASN A 84 -27.80 7.13 -11.82
CA ASN A 84 -27.45 7.38 -13.22
C ASN A 84 -27.47 6.09 -14.06
N TYR A 85 -27.15 4.95 -13.44
CA TYR A 85 -27.24 3.63 -14.06
C TYR A 85 -28.68 3.34 -14.53
N PHE A 86 -29.66 3.39 -13.61
CA PHE A 86 -31.05 3.12 -13.97
C PHE A 86 -31.67 4.21 -14.83
N SER A 87 -31.32 5.48 -14.61
CA SER A 87 -31.76 6.59 -15.47
C SER A 87 -31.36 6.35 -16.93
N THR A 88 -30.14 5.84 -17.16
CA THR A 88 -29.67 5.49 -18.50
C THR A 88 -30.44 4.29 -19.07
N LEU A 89 -30.64 3.23 -18.29
CA LEU A 89 -31.39 2.03 -18.72
C LEU A 89 -32.86 2.31 -19.04
N LEU A 90 -33.49 3.21 -18.27
CA LEU A 90 -34.89 3.61 -18.44
C LEU A 90 -35.06 4.71 -19.51
N SER A 91 -33.99 5.17 -20.14
CA SER A 91 -34.09 6.16 -21.23
C SER A 91 -34.50 5.51 -22.55
N ASP A 92 -35.26 6.26 -23.36
CA ASP A 92 -35.83 5.80 -24.64
C ASP A 92 -34.80 5.20 -25.61
N ARG A 93 -33.53 5.64 -25.51
CA ARG A 93 -32.42 5.18 -26.37
C ARG A 93 -32.12 3.68 -26.21
N TRP A 94 -32.34 3.14 -25.02
CA TRP A 94 -32.02 1.75 -24.69
C TRP A 94 -33.26 0.84 -24.71
N GLN A 95 -34.46 1.42 -24.83
CA GLN A 95 -35.74 0.72 -24.96
C GLN A 95 -36.01 0.31 -26.41
N LYS A 96 -35.16 -0.54 -26.97
CA LYS A 96 -35.49 -1.22 -28.23
C LYS A 96 -36.40 -2.40 -27.89
N ASN A 97 -37.72 -2.23 -28.07
CA ASN A 97 -38.76 -3.28 -28.18
C ASN A 97 -39.84 -3.40 -27.08
N CYS A 98 -40.01 -2.45 -26.15
CA CYS A 98 -41.16 -2.49 -25.23
C CYS A 98 -42.45 -2.02 -25.94
N SER A 99 -42.97 -2.87 -26.83
CA SER A 99 -44.24 -2.66 -27.52
C SER A 99 -45.36 -3.25 -26.66
N SER A 100 -46.28 -2.40 -26.22
CA SER A 100 -47.51 -2.70 -25.47
C SER A 100 -47.35 -3.05 -23.98
N GLY A 101 -47.64 -2.07 -23.11
CA GLY A 101 -48.04 -2.31 -21.72
C GLY A 101 -47.03 -1.93 -20.63
N GLN A 102 -46.69 -0.65 -20.49
CA GLN A 102 -46.32 0.12 -19.28
C GLN A 102 -45.36 -0.47 -18.20
N LEU A 103 -44.73 -1.63 -18.40
CA LEU A 103 -43.90 -2.31 -17.41
C LEU A 103 -42.49 -2.60 -17.97
N PHE A 104 -41.46 -2.18 -17.23
CA PHE A 104 -40.06 -2.38 -17.54
C PHE A 104 -39.52 -3.63 -16.84
N CYS A 105 -38.87 -4.53 -17.58
CA CYS A 105 -38.17 -5.68 -17.00
C CYS A 105 -36.65 -5.46 -17.09
N LEU A 106 -35.99 -5.34 -15.95
CA LEU A 106 -34.54 -5.11 -15.85
C LEU A 106 -33.87 -6.32 -15.20
N ASN A 107 -32.63 -6.60 -15.60
CA ASN A 107 -31.80 -7.63 -14.97
C ASN A 107 -30.53 -6.98 -14.42
N LEU A 108 -30.16 -7.33 -13.19
CA LEU A 108 -28.93 -6.86 -12.55
C LEU A 108 -28.16 -8.07 -12.01
N GLY A 109 -26.99 -8.30 -12.58
CA GLY A 109 -26.05 -9.33 -12.13
C GLY A 109 -25.36 -8.87 -10.86
N VAL A 110 -25.29 -9.75 -9.87
CA VAL A 110 -24.59 -9.53 -8.61
C VAL A 110 -23.37 -10.43 -8.57
N SER A 111 -22.21 -9.82 -8.34
CA SER A 111 -20.95 -10.55 -8.34
C SER A 111 -20.85 -11.50 -7.14
N SER A 112 -20.93 -12.81 -7.40
CA SER A 112 -20.78 -13.86 -6.40
C SER A 112 -19.39 -13.89 -5.74
N SER A 113 -18.38 -13.26 -6.35
CA SER A 113 -17.04 -13.17 -5.76
C SER A 113 -16.97 -12.17 -4.61
N ARG A 114 -17.84 -11.14 -4.63
CA ARG A 114 -17.88 -10.07 -3.64
C ARG A 114 -19.02 -10.23 -2.64
N TYR A 115 -20.16 -10.73 -3.09
CA TYR A 115 -21.38 -10.83 -2.29
C TYR A 115 -21.85 -12.27 -2.18
N LYS A 116 -22.23 -12.68 -0.97
CA LYS A 116 -22.85 -13.99 -0.71
C LYS A 116 -24.38 -13.97 -0.80
N SER A 117 -24.97 -12.77 -0.80
CA SER A 117 -26.41 -12.53 -0.72
C SER A 117 -26.74 -11.20 -1.41
N PHE A 118 -28.02 -11.02 -1.76
CA PHE A 118 -28.56 -9.78 -2.31
C PHE A 118 -28.76 -8.67 -1.28
N ASP A 119 -28.48 -8.91 0.01
CA ASP A 119 -28.84 -8.01 1.12
C ASP A 119 -28.36 -6.56 0.93
N TYR A 120 -27.11 -6.36 0.49
CA TYR A 120 -26.61 -5.00 0.27
C TYR A 120 -27.23 -4.32 -0.95
N HIS A 121 -27.59 -5.09 -1.98
CA HIS A 121 -28.32 -4.58 -3.14
C HIS A 121 -29.73 -4.17 -2.76
N LEU A 122 -30.44 -5.01 -2.00
CA LEU A 122 -31.76 -4.69 -1.46
C LEU A 122 -31.71 -3.48 -0.53
N LYS A 123 -30.66 -3.37 0.29
CA LYS A 123 -30.48 -2.23 1.18
C LYS A 123 -30.24 -0.93 0.42
N VAL A 124 -29.44 -0.94 -0.65
CA VAL A 124 -29.27 0.23 -1.52
C VAL A 124 -30.56 0.54 -2.27
N LEU A 125 -31.29 -0.48 -2.73
CA LEU A 125 -32.59 -0.29 -3.37
C LEU A 125 -33.60 0.35 -2.42
N HIS A 126 -33.60 -0.06 -1.15
CA HIS A 126 -34.42 0.55 -0.11
C HIS A 126 -34.00 2.00 0.18
N LEU A 127 -32.71 2.32 0.12
CA LEU A 127 -32.21 3.69 0.26
C LEU A 127 -32.68 4.63 -0.86
N PHE A 128 -32.99 4.12 -2.07
CA PHE A 128 -33.65 4.96 -3.08
C PHE A 128 -35.01 5.49 -2.63
N TYR A 129 -35.71 4.79 -1.74
CA TYR A 129 -37.02 5.22 -1.22
C TYR A 129 -36.91 6.05 0.05
N THR A 130 -36.05 5.63 0.99
CA THR A 130 -36.10 6.19 2.35
C THR A 130 -35.19 7.39 2.58
N ASN A 131 -34.07 7.50 1.85
CA ASN A 131 -33.00 8.45 2.16
C ASN A 131 -32.44 8.35 3.58
N ASP A 132 -32.71 7.26 4.29
CA ASP A 132 -32.23 7.06 5.66
C ASP A 132 -30.81 6.47 5.66
N PHE A 133 -29.85 7.29 5.22
CA PHE A 133 -28.45 6.92 5.19
C PHE A 133 -27.89 6.75 6.61
N ALA A 134 -28.28 7.62 7.54
CA ALA A 134 -27.81 7.58 8.93
C ALA A 134 -28.28 6.30 9.67
N GLY A 135 -29.53 5.87 9.46
CA GLY A 135 -30.03 4.63 10.02
C GLY A 135 -29.45 3.37 9.34
N SER A 136 -29.06 3.47 8.07
CA SER A 136 -28.57 2.32 7.30
C SER A 136 -27.07 2.07 7.46
N ILE A 137 -26.27 3.13 7.60
CA ILE A 137 -24.80 3.09 7.68
C ILE A 137 -24.39 3.16 9.17
N LYS A 138 -24.31 2.01 9.82
CA LYS A 138 -24.01 1.92 11.27
C LYS A 138 -22.57 1.54 11.60
N SER A 139 -21.84 0.98 10.64
CA SER A 139 -20.46 0.52 10.81
C SER A 139 -19.65 0.72 9.55
N VAL A 140 -18.32 0.77 9.66
CA VAL A 140 -17.40 0.93 8.53
C VAL A 140 -17.53 -0.23 7.55
N SER A 141 -17.54 -1.47 8.03
CA SER A 141 -17.80 -2.65 7.18
C SER A 141 -19.12 -2.56 6.40
N THR A 142 -20.20 -2.05 7.02
CA THR A 142 -21.48 -1.82 6.32
C THR A 142 -21.35 -0.71 5.29
N ALA A 143 -20.70 0.40 5.64
CA ALA A 143 -20.45 1.52 4.73
C ALA A 143 -19.65 1.07 3.51
N LEU A 144 -18.58 0.29 3.72
CA LEU A 144 -17.75 -0.29 2.68
C LEU A 144 -18.54 -1.27 1.81
N SER A 145 -19.45 -2.08 2.36
CA SER A 145 -20.26 -2.99 1.56
C SER A 145 -21.28 -2.24 0.69
N ILE A 146 -21.90 -1.19 1.26
CA ILE A 146 -22.88 -0.34 0.58
C ILE A 146 -22.22 0.52 -0.50
N ILE A 147 -21.06 1.12 -0.24
CA ILE A 147 -20.41 2.03 -1.20
C ILE A 147 -20.04 1.33 -2.50
N HIS A 148 -19.61 0.06 -2.44
CA HIS A 148 -19.33 -0.73 -3.64
C HIS A 148 -20.58 -0.90 -4.52
N VAL A 149 -21.73 -1.25 -3.93
CA VAL A 149 -23.01 -1.35 -4.66
C VAL A 149 -23.46 0.02 -5.17
N ALA A 150 -23.29 1.07 -4.36
CA ALA A 150 -23.66 2.43 -4.75
C ALA A 150 -22.83 2.93 -5.93
N LEU A 151 -21.54 2.59 -6.00
CA LEU A 151 -20.66 2.89 -7.13
C LEU A 151 -21.09 2.11 -8.38
N GLU A 152 -21.40 0.81 -8.26
CA GLU A 152 -21.90 -0.01 -9.37
C GLU A 152 -23.20 0.55 -9.96
N LEU A 153 -24.11 1.03 -9.09
CA LEU A 153 -25.37 1.65 -9.49
C LEU A 153 -25.24 3.15 -9.80
N LEU A 154 -24.06 3.76 -9.69
CA LEU A 154 -23.85 5.19 -9.89
C LEU A 154 -24.85 6.05 -9.07
N PHE A 155 -25.03 5.69 -7.80
CA PHE A 155 -25.91 6.38 -6.86
C PHE A 155 -25.12 7.36 -5.97
N GLU A 156 -24.87 8.54 -6.53
CA GLU A 156 -23.93 9.54 -5.99
C GLU A 156 -24.22 10.00 -4.55
N GLU A 157 -25.50 10.17 -4.22
CA GLU A 157 -25.91 10.62 -2.89
C GLU A 157 -25.56 9.59 -1.81
N CYS A 158 -25.69 8.29 -2.15
CA CYS A 158 -25.32 7.19 -1.27
C CYS A 158 -23.80 7.06 -1.15
N VAL A 159 -23.06 7.20 -2.26
CA VAL A 159 -21.59 7.20 -2.25
C VAL A 159 -21.08 8.29 -1.31
N ASN A 160 -21.57 9.53 -1.47
CA ASN A 160 -21.21 10.64 -0.60
C ASN A 160 -21.55 10.37 0.87
N ALA A 161 -22.72 9.83 1.17
CA ALA A 161 -23.09 9.51 2.56
C ALA A 161 -22.15 8.45 3.18
N CYS A 162 -21.77 7.42 2.42
CA CYS A 162 -20.80 6.42 2.87
C CYS A 162 -19.42 7.02 3.09
N VAL A 163 -18.91 7.82 2.15
CA VAL A 163 -17.61 8.51 2.27
C VAL A 163 -17.58 9.38 3.52
N ARG A 164 -18.57 10.26 3.72
CA ARG A 164 -18.61 11.15 4.89
C ARG A 164 -18.69 10.38 6.21
N PHE A 165 -19.37 9.23 6.23
CA PHE A 165 -19.37 8.37 7.40
C PHE A 165 -17.97 7.79 7.67
N ILE A 166 -17.33 7.22 6.65
CA ILE A 166 -15.98 6.62 6.76
C ILE A 166 -14.97 7.69 7.20
N GLU A 167 -15.07 8.91 6.66
CA GLU A 167 -14.24 10.06 7.05
C GLU A 167 -14.42 10.51 8.50
N ALA A 168 -15.57 10.24 9.13
CA ALA A 168 -15.88 10.71 10.49
C ALA A 168 -15.48 9.72 11.59
N VAL A 169 -15.20 8.46 11.23
CA VAL A 169 -14.97 7.37 12.20
C VAL A 169 -13.52 6.88 12.21
N THR A 170 -13.15 6.14 13.24
CA THR A 170 -11.86 5.42 13.34
C THR A 170 -11.97 4.05 12.67
N TRP A 171 -10.86 3.54 12.14
CA TRP A 171 -10.81 2.27 11.41
C TRP A 171 -9.91 1.27 12.15
N THR A 172 -10.21 -0.02 12.04
CA THR A 172 -9.24 -1.08 12.34
C THR A 172 -8.25 -1.26 11.19
N GLU A 173 -7.18 -2.02 11.39
CA GLU A 173 -6.18 -2.31 10.36
C GLU A 173 -6.81 -3.03 9.14
N GLU A 174 -7.74 -3.95 9.38
CA GLU A 174 -8.47 -4.65 8.32
C GLU A 174 -9.38 -3.71 7.55
N GLU A 175 -10.02 -2.76 8.24
CA GLU A 175 -10.88 -1.76 7.62
C GLU A 175 -10.08 -0.75 6.81
N GLU A 176 -8.91 -0.32 7.28
CA GLU A 176 -8.00 0.54 6.52
C GLU A 176 -7.60 -0.11 5.19
N GLN A 177 -7.27 -1.40 5.19
CA GLN A 177 -6.95 -2.12 3.96
C GLN A 177 -8.12 -2.14 2.97
N MET A 178 -9.35 -2.30 3.46
CA MET A 178 -10.54 -2.24 2.61
C MET A 178 -10.84 -0.81 2.11
N VAL A 179 -10.57 0.22 2.93
CA VAL A 179 -10.70 1.63 2.51
C VAL A 179 -9.70 1.95 1.38
N LEU A 180 -8.48 1.43 1.47
CA LEU A 180 -7.47 1.55 0.40
C LEU A 180 -7.94 0.98 -0.94
N ASP A 181 -8.70 -0.11 -0.92
CA ASP A 181 -9.26 -0.73 -2.14
C ASP A 181 -10.38 0.11 -2.77
N VAL A 182 -11.11 0.90 -1.96
CA VAL A 182 -12.21 1.75 -2.43
C VAL A 182 -11.71 3.08 -3.01
N ILE A 183 -10.66 3.67 -2.44
CA ILE A 183 -10.13 4.99 -2.83
C ILE A 183 -9.90 5.16 -4.36
N PRO A 184 -9.35 4.17 -5.09
CA PRO A 184 -9.15 4.27 -6.55
C PRO A 184 -10.45 4.33 -7.36
N LEU A 185 -11.57 3.87 -6.78
CA LEU A 185 -12.88 3.82 -7.44
C LEU A 185 -13.67 5.12 -7.26
N LEU A 186 -13.29 5.95 -6.29
CA LEU A 186 -13.92 7.22 -5.98
C LEU A 186 -13.42 8.35 -6.87
N ARG A 187 -14.22 9.40 -7.02
CA ARG A 187 -13.76 10.63 -7.69
C ARG A 187 -12.68 11.33 -6.87
N LEU A 188 -11.95 12.25 -7.51
CA LEU A 188 -10.89 13.01 -6.85
C LEU A 188 -11.40 13.78 -5.63
N GLU A 189 -12.58 14.40 -5.73
CA GLU A 189 -13.17 15.17 -4.62
C GLU A 189 -13.59 14.28 -3.44
N GLU A 190 -14.22 13.15 -3.73
CA GLU A 190 -14.69 12.17 -2.74
C GLU A 190 -13.53 11.43 -2.05
N SER A 191 -12.42 11.21 -2.75
CA SER A 191 -11.25 10.49 -2.19
C SER A 191 -10.27 11.38 -1.45
N ARG A 192 -10.41 12.71 -1.52
CA ARG A 192 -9.40 13.66 -1.05
C ARG A 192 -9.09 13.50 0.44
N GLU A 193 -10.11 13.55 1.29
CA GLU A 193 -9.92 13.49 2.75
C GLU A 193 -9.54 12.08 3.20
N LEU A 194 -10.09 11.03 2.58
CA LEU A 194 -9.69 9.65 2.82
C LEU A 194 -8.21 9.43 2.50
N ARG A 195 -7.74 9.93 1.35
CA ARG A 195 -6.32 9.88 0.97
C ARG A 195 -5.46 10.66 1.95
N ALA A 196 -5.91 11.84 2.37
CA ALA A 196 -5.18 12.62 3.37
C ALA A 196 -5.01 11.82 4.67
N ARG A 197 -6.07 11.18 5.18
CA ARG A 197 -5.99 10.35 6.41
C ARG A 197 -5.02 9.17 6.28
N VAL A 198 -4.92 8.57 5.09
CA VAL A 198 -4.00 7.45 4.81
C VAL A 198 -2.55 7.92 4.58
N CYS A 199 -2.37 9.11 3.98
CA CYS A 199 -1.06 9.59 3.55
C CYS A 199 -0.42 10.65 4.47
N ALA A 200 -1.16 11.22 5.45
CA ALA A 200 -0.77 12.41 6.21
C ALA A 200 0.56 12.33 6.99
N GLU A 201 1.18 11.16 7.16
CA GLU A 201 2.45 11.05 7.89
C GLU A 201 3.58 10.39 7.09
N LYS A 202 3.36 9.96 5.84
CA LYS A 202 4.33 9.08 5.17
C LYS A 202 5.47 9.79 4.44
N GLU A 203 5.34 11.01 3.93
CA GLU A 203 6.44 11.57 3.09
C GLU A 203 7.64 12.12 3.88
N GLU A 204 7.45 12.85 4.98
CA GLU A 204 8.59 13.32 5.79
C GLU A 204 9.08 12.22 6.74
N CYS A 205 8.20 11.54 7.49
CA CYS A 205 8.62 10.50 8.45
C CYS A 205 9.41 9.36 7.78
N SER A 206 9.08 9.03 6.52
CA SER A 206 9.86 8.03 5.80
C SER A 206 11.21 8.55 5.32
N GLU A 207 11.41 9.84 5.04
CA GLU A 207 12.67 10.37 4.49
C GLU A 207 13.75 10.33 5.56
N GLU A 208 13.44 10.85 6.75
CA GLU A 208 14.29 10.77 7.93
C GLU A 208 14.65 9.31 8.27
N MET A 209 13.66 8.41 8.23
CA MET A 209 13.89 6.99 8.51
C MET A 209 14.77 6.34 7.44
N LEU A 210 14.51 6.57 6.16
CA LEU A 210 15.31 6.02 5.06
C LEU A 210 16.74 6.56 5.11
N HIS A 211 16.91 7.87 5.33
CA HIS A 211 18.20 8.50 5.54
C HIS A 211 18.94 7.88 6.73
N GLY A 212 18.25 7.66 7.85
CA GLY A 212 18.79 6.98 9.03
C GLY A 212 19.22 5.54 8.75
N MET A 213 18.43 4.78 8.00
CA MET A 213 18.75 3.41 7.57
C MET A 213 19.98 3.37 6.66
N ILE A 214 20.08 4.31 5.70
CA ILE A 214 21.25 4.44 4.82
C ILE A 214 22.50 4.71 5.66
N LEU A 215 22.46 5.70 6.56
CA LEU A 215 23.61 6.00 7.42
C LEU A 215 23.96 4.84 8.36
N ALA A 216 22.97 4.15 8.93
CA ALA A 216 23.19 3.00 9.80
C ALA A 216 23.87 1.85 9.04
N ALA A 217 23.39 1.51 7.83
CA ALA A 217 24.00 0.49 6.98
C ALA A 217 25.44 0.87 6.58
N MET A 218 25.71 2.15 6.37
CA MET A 218 27.05 2.64 6.07
C MET A 218 27.96 2.60 7.31
N ASN A 219 27.46 2.95 8.50
CA ASN A 219 28.22 3.03 9.75
C ASN A 219 28.39 1.69 10.48
N ALA A 220 27.57 0.68 10.20
CA ALA A 220 27.79 -0.68 10.71
C ALA A 220 29.17 -1.24 10.32
N THR A 221 29.79 -0.65 9.30
CA THR A 221 31.03 -1.12 8.67
C THR A 221 32.34 -0.62 9.30
N THR A 222 32.30 0.14 10.41
CA THR A 222 33.46 0.90 10.92
C THR A 222 34.58 0.07 11.57
N ASP A 223 34.43 -1.26 11.73
CA ASP A 223 35.40 -2.15 12.39
C ASP A 223 36.28 -2.99 11.42
N GLY A 224 36.62 -2.44 10.25
CA GLY A 224 37.46 -3.14 9.26
C GLY A 224 36.78 -4.35 8.59
N LYS A 225 35.47 -4.52 8.83
CA LYS A 225 34.62 -5.62 8.36
C LYS A 225 33.65 -5.19 7.25
N TRP A 226 34.10 -4.31 6.34
CA TRP A 226 33.33 -3.88 5.17
C TRP A 226 32.71 -5.04 4.37
N ASN A 227 33.31 -6.25 4.42
CA ASN A 227 32.81 -7.43 3.72
C ASN A 227 31.87 -8.34 4.54
N LYS A 228 31.73 -8.16 5.87
CA LYS A 228 30.88 -9.06 6.69
C LYS A 228 29.40 -8.67 6.70
N ASP A 229 29.08 -7.38 6.58
CA ASP A 229 27.70 -6.87 6.66
C ASP A 229 27.09 -6.66 5.27
N LEU A 230 27.25 -7.65 4.40
CA LEU A 230 26.71 -7.63 3.02
C LEU A 230 25.17 -7.66 3.02
N TRP A 231 24.55 -8.33 3.98
CA TRP A 231 23.10 -8.52 4.05
C TRP A 231 22.32 -7.22 4.28
N GLN A 232 22.80 -6.33 5.16
CA GLN A 232 22.13 -5.03 5.40
C GLN A 232 22.14 -4.15 4.14
N ARG A 233 23.24 -4.18 3.38
CA ARG A 233 23.36 -3.45 2.11
C ARG A 233 22.53 -4.06 1.00
N LEU A 234 22.51 -5.38 0.87
CA LEU A 234 21.66 -6.09 -0.10
C LEU A 234 20.17 -5.87 0.18
N LEU A 235 19.78 -5.87 1.45
CA LEU A 235 18.41 -5.57 1.86
C LEU A 235 18.05 -4.13 1.53
N LEU A 236 18.92 -3.17 1.87
CA LEU A 236 18.73 -1.76 1.56
C LEU A 236 18.71 -1.52 0.05
N GLU A 237 19.54 -2.21 -0.73
CA GLU A 237 19.53 -2.16 -2.20
C GLU A 237 18.20 -2.62 -2.79
N LYS A 238 17.65 -3.74 -2.31
CA LYS A 238 16.32 -4.20 -2.70
C LYS A 238 15.24 -3.19 -2.31
N LEU A 239 15.28 -2.71 -1.07
CA LEU A 239 14.33 -1.74 -0.56
C LEU A 239 14.35 -0.45 -1.39
N LEU A 240 15.54 0.12 -1.65
CA LEU A 240 15.74 1.32 -2.47
C LEU A 240 15.18 1.17 -3.88
N ARG A 241 15.22 -0.04 -4.44
CA ARG A 241 14.67 -0.35 -5.78
C ARG A 241 13.15 -0.50 -5.78
N GLU A 242 12.56 -0.90 -4.65
CA GLU A 242 11.12 -1.15 -4.49
C GLU A 242 10.32 0.10 -4.11
N PHE A 243 10.97 1.19 -3.70
CA PHE A 243 10.28 2.46 -3.44
C PHE A 243 9.61 3.03 -4.70
N SER A 244 8.33 3.40 -4.56
CA SER A 244 7.54 4.00 -5.65
C SER A 244 8.03 5.40 -6.06
N SER A 245 8.56 6.19 -5.12
CA SER A 245 9.00 7.57 -5.36
C SER A 245 10.53 7.66 -5.47
N LYS A 246 11.03 7.97 -6.66
CA LYS A 246 12.47 8.15 -6.91
C LYS A 246 13.01 9.47 -6.37
N ASP A 247 12.19 10.52 -6.36
CA ASP A 247 12.59 11.84 -5.85
C ASP A 247 12.88 11.77 -4.35
N PHE A 248 12.04 11.03 -3.63
CA PHE A 248 12.21 10.75 -2.21
C PHE A 248 13.51 9.98 -1.91
N VAL A 249 13.76 8.89 -2.64
CA VAL A 249 15.02 8.12 -2.54
C VAL A 249 16.22 9.02 -2.85
N GLY A 250 16.07 9.91 -3.83
CA GLY A 250 17.08 10.89 -4.21
C GLY A 250 17.50 11.83 -3.12
N ARG A 251 16.54 12.42 -2.42
CA ARG A 251 16.81 13.34 -1.31
C ARG A 251 17.51 12.63 -0.15
N ALA A 252 17.03 11.44 0.24
CA ALA A 252 17.67 10.63 1.28
C ALA A 252 19.12 10.25 0.93
N LEU A 253 19.38 9.80 -0.30
CA LEU A 253 20.73 9.46 -0.77
C LEU A 253 21.63 10.69 -0.87
N SER A 254 21.11 11.82 -1.36
CA SER A 254 21.88 13.07 -1.48
C SER A 254 22.28 13.60 -0.10
N ARG A 255 21.38 13.53 0.88
CA ARG A 255 21.69 13.91 2.27
C ARG A 255 22.75 13.00 2.89
N ALA A 256 22.64 11.68 2.69
CA ALA A 256 23.66 10.72 3.12
C ALA A 256 25.01 11.00 2.43
N PHE A 257 24.98 11.41 1.17
CA PHE A 257 26.16 11.75 0.38
C PHE A 257 26.88 12.97 0.95
N SER A 258 26.17 14.06 1.23
CA SER A 258 26.77 15.25 1.82
C SER A 258 27.42 14.96 3.17
N VAL A 259 26.76 14.16 4.03
CA VAL A 259 27.30 13.73 5.33
C VAL A 259 28.60 12.97 5.14
N LYS A 260 28.60 11.95 4.29
CA LYS A 260 29.76 11.09 4.06
C LYS A 260 30.90 11.79 3.34
N LEU A 261 30.59 12.72 2.45
CA LEU A 261 31.57 13.57 1.78
C LEU A 261 32.29 14.46 2.78
N SER A 262 31.56 15.00 3.76
CA SER A 262 32.14 15.80 4.82
C SER A 262 33.06 14.98 5.73
N GLU A 263 32.68 13.74 6.06
CA GLU A 263 33.49 12.81 6.86
C GLU A 263 34.77 12.40 6.12
N LEU A 264 34.67 12.07 4.83
CA LEU A 264 35.81 11.73 3.98
C LEU A 264 36.81 12.89 3.92
N LYS A 265 36.34 14.13 3.72
CA LYS A 265 37.20 15.33 3.70
C LYS A 265 37.94 15.52 5.02
N LYS A 266 37.23 15.40 6.14
CA LYS A 266 37.82 15.51 7.49
C LYS A 266 38.87 14.43 7.72
N SER A 267 38.57 13.18 7.38
CA SER A 267 39.50 12.05 7.53
C SER A 267 40.73 12.20 6.63
N LEU A 268 40.56 12.67 5.39
CA LEU A 268 41.66 12.88 4.45
C LEU A 268 42.60 13.99 4.94
N ARG A 269 42.04 15.08 5.48
CA ARG A 269 42.85 16.16 6.08
C ARG A 269 43.61 15.69 7.31
N SER A 270 42.93 15.02 8.24
CA SER A 270 43.55 14.42 9.44
C SER A 270 44.72 13.51 9.06
N PHE A 271 44.52 12.68 8.03
CA PHE A 271 45.55 11.79 7.53
C PHE A 271 46.77 12.53 6.97
N LEU A 272 46.55 13.58 6.16
CA LEU A 272 47.65 14.40 5.62
C LEU A 272 48.44 15.11 6.71
N ASP A 273 47.75 15.67 7.71
CA ASP A 273 48.38 16.37 8.82
C ASP A 273 49.20 15.40 9.68
N ALA A 274 48.63 14.23 10.02
CA ALA A 274 49.34 13.17 10.72
C ALA A 274 50.57 12.69 9.93
N TYR A 275 50.48 12.63 8.60
CA TYR A 275 51.59 12.24 7.74
C TYR A 275 52.72 13.27 7.70
N LYS A 276 52.40 14.58 7.62
CA LYS A 276 53.40 15.66 7.59
C LYS A 276 54.23 15.73 8.87
N VAL A 277 53.67 15.29 9.99
CA VAL A 277 54.31 15.29 11.33
C VAL A 277 55.22 14.07 11.53
N ILE A 278 55.29 13.13 10.58
CA ILE A 278 56.14 11.93 10.69
C ILE A 278 57.62 12.31 10.56
N ASP A 279 58.21 12.66 11.69
CA ASP A 279 59.64 12.59 11.95
C ASP A 279 59.92 11.25 12.65
N ALA A 280 60.27 10.25 11.83
CA ALA A 280 60.87 8.93 12.10
C ALA A 280 60.44 8.02 13.30
N SER A 281 59.53 8.42 14.21
CA SER A 281 59.34 7.71 15.50
C SER A 281 57.92 7.22 15.81
N GLN A 282 56.89 7.59 15.04
CA GLN A 282 55.49 7.23 15.34
C GLN A 282 54.73 6.64 14.14
N THR A 283 54.99 5.37 13.84
CA THR A 283 54.34 4.63 12.74
C THR A 283 52.88 4.25 13.05
N THR A 284 52.50 4.22 14.32
CA THR A 284 51.17 3.76 14.78
C THR A 284 50.05 4.80 14.61
N SER A 285 50.37 6.09 14.63
CA SER A 285 49.35 7.17 14.60
C SER A 285 48.68 7.30 13.23
N TRP A 286 49.46 7.45 12.15
CA TRP A 286 48.91 7.61 10.79
C TRP A 286 48.26 6.34 10.25
N THR A 287 48.61 5.16 10.77
CA THR A 287 48.03 3.88 10.36
C THR A 287 46.54 3.80 10.71
N SER A 288 46.14 4.33 11.88
CA SER A 288 44.72 4.39 12.27
C SER A 288 43.92 5.32 11.35
N ASP A 289 44.47 6.49 11.03
CA ASP A 289 43.82 7.47 10.16
C ASP A 289 43.78 7.01 8.70
N CYS A 290 44.78 6.25 8.25
CA CYS A 290 44.74 5.47 7.01
C CYS A 290 43.53 4.53 6.98
N ILE A 291 43.37 3.68 7.99
CA ILE A 291 42.28 2.69 8.03
C ILE A 291 40.91 3.37 8.01
N LYS A 292 40.74 4.49 8.73
CA LYS A 292 39.53 5.30 8.70
C LYS A 292 39.28 5.87 7.30
N LEU A 293 40.29 6.46 6.67
CA LEU A 293 40.20 7.02 5.32
C LEU A 293 39.76 5.95 4.30
N ILE A 294 40.34 4.75 4.38
CA ILE A 294 39.97 3.61 3.54
C ILE A 294 38.51 3.20 3.74
N THR A 295 38.05 3.21 4.99
CA THR A 295 36.68 2.85 5.32
C THR A 295 35.68 3.88 4.79
N TYR A 296 35.92 5.18 5.03
CA TYR A 296 35.09 6.26 4.50
C TYR A 296 35.08 6.32 2.97
N TRP A 297 36.21 5.98 2.34
CA TRP A 297 36.28 5.88 0.89
C TRP A 297 35.39 4.75 0.35
N LYS A 298 35.48 3.55 0.93
CA LYS A 298 34.62 2.42 0.54
C LYS A 298 33.14 2.72 0.73
N GLN A 299 32.79 3.41 1.82
CA GLN A 299 31.45 3.94 2.07
C GLN A 299 30.98 4.88 0.98
N MET A 300 31.80 5.87 0.61
CA MET A 300 31.50 6.82 -0.45
C MET A 300 31.30 6.14 -1.80
N MET A 301 32.16 5.18 -2.12
CA MET A 301 32.10 4.43 -3.38
C MET A 301 30.78 3.69 -3.56
N TRP A 302 30.35 2.97 -2.53
CA TRP A 302 29.07 2.28 -2.56
C TRP A 302 27.91 3.26 -2.76
N LEU A 303 27.96 4.44 -2.13
CA LEU A 303 26.90 5.43 -2.29
C LEU A 303 26.84 6.01 -3.71
N VAL A 304 28.00 6.26 -4.33
CA VAL A 304 28.08 6.68 -5.74
C VAL A 304 27.52 5.61 -6.66
N GLU A 305 27.85 4.34 -6.44
CA GLU A 305 27.29 3.21 -7.21
C GLU A 305 25.76 3.19 -7.11
N ARG A 306 25.19 3.39 -5.91
CA ARG A 306 23.74 3.45 -5.70
C ARG A 306 23.07 4.62 -6.38
N VAL A 307 23.66 5.81 -6.27
CA VAL A 307 23.14 7.04 -6.91
C VAL A 307 23.11 6.89 -8.44
N ILE A 308 24.13 6.24 -9.01
CA ILE A 308 24.19 5.93 -10.45
C ILE A 308 23.17 4.86 -10.85
N GLU A 309 23.12 3.73 -10.12
CA GLU A 309 22.23 2.61 -10.41
C GLU A 309 20.76 3.03 -10.37
N LEU A 310 20.37 3.81 -9.36
CA LEU A 310 19.00 4.29 -9.18
C LEU A 310 18.66 5.51 -10.07
N ARG A 311 19.65 6.04 -10.80
CA ARG A 311 19.55 7.22 -11.66
C ARG A 311 19.10 8.49 -10.93
N VAL A 312 19.56 8.70 -9.70
CA VAL A 312 19.12 9.84 -8.85
C VAL A 312 20.26 10.84 -8.57
N ALA A 313 21.02 11.15 -9.63
CA ALA A 313 22.36 11.72 -9.52
C ALA A 313 22.47 13.25 -9.49
N ASN A 314 21.38 14.00 -9.64
CA ASN A 314 21.50 15.44 -9.94
C ASN A 314 22.20 16.24 -8.84
N ASP A 315 21.76 16.13 -7.58
CA ASP A 315 22.30 16.97 -6.51
C ASP A 315 23.68 16.49 -6.04
N ALA A 316 23.86 15.18 -5.88
CA ALA A 316 25.15 14.59 -5.50
C ALA A 316 26.26 14.84 -6.54
N ALA A 317 25.94 14.78 -7.85
CA ALA A 317 26.93 15.06 -8.90
C ALA A 317 27.34 16.55 -8.91
N VAL A 318 26.39 17.45 -8.69
CA VAL A 318 26.67 18.89 -8.56
C VAL A 318 27.54 19.15 -7.33
N GLU A 319 27.19 18.60 -6.16
CA GLU A 319 27.97 18.75 -4.92
C GLU A 319 29.40 18.19 -5.03
N TRP A 320 29.57 17.07 -5.73
CA TRP A 320 30.88 16.49 -6.00
C TRP A 320 31.71 17.36 -6.96
N SER A 321 31.10 17.82 -8.05
CA SER A 321 31.79 18.60 -9.09
C SER A 321 32.24 19.98 -8.60
N ASN A 322 31.46 20.62 -7.74
CA ASN A 322 31.76 21.95 -7.20
C ASN A 322 32.76 21.91 -6.03
N ASN A 323 33.38 20.76 -5.76
CA ASN A 323 34.19 20.56 -4.57
C ASN A 323 35.68 20.85 -4.74
N ALA A 324 36.01 22.10 -5.06
CA ALA A 324 37.39 22.55 -5.28
C ALA A 324 38.34 22.23 -4.09
N SER A 325 37.82 22.30 -2.86
CA SER A 325 38.60 21.97 -1.66
C SER A 325 38.99 20.50 -1.57
N LEU A 326 38.10 19.59 -1.97
CA LEU A 326 38.38 18.16 -2.01
C LEU A 326 39.39 17.83 -3.10
N VAL A 327 39.25 18.47 -4.28
CA VAL A 327 40.20 18.31 -5.39
C VAL A 327 41.60 18.77 -4.96
N ALA A 328 41.72 19.92 -4.30
CA ALA A 328 43.00 20.42 -3.78
C ALA A 328 43.65 19.42 -2.81
N VAL A 329 42.88 18.93 -1.82
CA VAL A 329 43.40 17.97 -0.83
C VAL A 329 43.77 16.63 -1.50
N LEU A 330 43.00 16.15 -2.48
CA LEU A 330 43.32 14.94 -3.23
C LEU A 330 44.58 15.10 -4.09
N LEU A 331 44.77 16.24 -4.74
CA LEU A 331 45.97 16.52 -5.55
C LEU A 331 47.23 16.62 -4.68
N GLU A 332 47.13 17.30 -3.53
CA GLU A 332 48.20 17.37 -2.53
C GLU A 332 48.54 15.97 -2.02
N ALA A 333 47.50 15.19 -1.70
CA ALA A 333 47.66 13.81 -1.29
C ALA A 333 48.39 13.04 -2.39
N LEU A 334 47.85 12.95 -3.62
CA LEU A 334 48.37 12.14 -4.73
C LEU A 334 49.83 12.46 -5.12
N SER A 335 50.27 13.69 -4.86
CA SER A 335 51.64 14.14 -5.10
C SER A 335 52.63 13.65 -4.02
N SER A 336 52.13 13.17 -2.88
CA SER A 336 52.92 12.64 -1.78
C SER A 336 53.28 11.17 -1.97
N LYS A 337 54.50 10.78 -1.58
CA LYS A 337 55.01 9.38 -1.62
C LYS A 337 54.13 8.39 -0.84
N VAL A 338 53.28 8.90 0.05
CA VAL A 338 52.20 8.22 0.78
C VAL A 338 51.35 7.33 -0.12
N TRP A 339 51.01 7.81 -1.31
CA TRP A 339 50.00 7.17 -2.14
C TRP A 339 50.44 5.84 -2.70
N ASN A 340 51.75 5.62 -2.81
CA ASN A 340 52.29 4.33 -3.23
C ASN A 340 51.99 3.22 -2.23
N PHE A 341 51.75 3.55 -0.95
CA PHE A 341 51.42 2.58 0.10
C PHE A 341 49.93 2.18 0.12
N VAL A 342 49.06 3.10 -0.31
CA VAL A 342 47.60 2.93 -0.28
C VAL A 342 47.03 2.51 -1.66
N ALA A 343 47.90 2.41 -2.68
CA ALA A 343 47.55 2.38 -4.11
C ALA A 343 46.67 1.21 -4.60
N THR A 344 46.66 0.06 -3.93
CA THR A 344 45.98 -1.14 -4.46
C THR A 344 44.45 -1.03 -4.45
N ASP A 345 43.86 -0.38 -3.44
CA ASP A 345 42.40 -0.23 -3.29
C ASP A 345 41.84 1.07 -3.91
N PHE A 346 42.69 1.97 -4.43
CA PHE A 346 42.33 3.38 -4.73
C PHE A 346 42.53 3.82 -6.17
N ARG A 347 42.66 2.90 -7.13
CA ARG A 347 42.71 3.25 -8.57
C ARG A 347 41.54 4.13 -9.01
N PHE A 348 40.37 3.95 -8.38
CA PHE A 348 39.18 4.75 -8.65
C PHE A 348 39.28 6.19 -8.08
N MET A 349 39.99 6.43 -6.97
CA MET A 349 40.28 7.80 -6.48
C MET A 349 41.17 8.57 -7.44
N ARG A 350 42.15 7.89 -8.05
CA ARG A 350 43.04 8.50 -9.05
C ARG A 350 42.28 8.85 -10.33
N PHE A 351 41.33 8.00 -10.73
CA PHE A 351 40.39 8.30 -11.82
C PHE A 351 39.51 9.51 -11.48
N ILE A 352 38.93 9.57 -10.27
CA ILE A 352 38.06 10.70 -9.90
C ILE A 352 38.85 12.01 -9.74
N ALA A 353 40.02 12.01 -9.11
CA ALA A 353 40.86 13.21 -9.03
C ALA A 353 41.20 13.77 -10.43
N PHE A 354 41.30 12.88 -11.43
CA PHE A 354 41.51 13.24 -12.83
C PHE A 354 40.23 13.73 -13.54
N THR A 355 39.05 13.21 -13.18
CA THR A 355 37.75 13.62 -13.76
C THR A 355 37.09 14.80 -13.05
N SER A 356 37.53 15.15 -11.83
CA SER A 356 37.02 16.29 -11.04
C SER A 356 37.55 17.64 -11.53
N SER A 357 38.40 17.66 -12.56
CA SER A 357 38.68 18.89 -13.31
C SER A 357 37.41 19.29 -14.07
N PRO A 358 36.94 20.55 -13.99
CA PRO A 358 35.65 21.00 -14.55
C PRO A 358 35.50 20.74 -16.06
N LEU A 359 36.59 20.49 -16.78
CA LEU A 359 36.62 20.11 -18.20
C LEU A 359 36.20 18.65 -18.47
N ASN A 360 36.42 17.71 -17.55
CA ASN A 360 36.16 16.29 -17.76
C ASN A 360 34.77 15.83 -17.26
N LEU A 361 34.15 16.59 -16.36
CA LEU A 361 32.83 16.25 -15.80
C LEU A 361 31.70 16.47 -16.82
N ARG A 362 31.86 17.43 -17.74
CA ARG A 362 30.95 17.62 -18.89
C ARG A 362 31.00 16.46 -19.88
N LEU A 363 32.18 15.86 -20.09
CA LEU A 363 32.34 14.66 -20.93
C LEU A 363 31.75 13.41 -20.27
N ALA A 364 31.83 13.28 -18.95
CA ALA A 364 31.20 12.20 -18.20
C ALA A 364 29.65 12.31 -18.20
N GLN A 365 29.11 13.53 -18.04
CA GLN A 365 27.67 13.78 -18.15
C GLN A 365 27.10 13.46 -19.54
N SER A 366 27.84 13.73 -20.62
CA SER A 366 27.44 13.31 -21.97
C SER A 366 27.47 11.79 -22.18
N CYS A 367 28.32 11.05 -21.48
CA CYS A 367 28.37 9.59 -21.58
C CYS A 367 27.27 8.88 -20.75
N CYS A 368 26.81 9.48 -19.65
CA CYS A 368 25.69 8.93 -18.85
C CYS A 368 24.31 9.14 -19.48
N LEU A 369 24.17 10.05 -20.45
CA LEU A 369 22.92 10.28 -21.19
C LEU A 369 22.75 9.36 -22.42
N VAL A 370 23.74 8.51 -22.73
CA VAL A 370 23.72 7.63 -23.92
C VAL A 370 23.77 6.13 -23.55
N ARG A 371 23.37 5.75 -22.32
CA ARG A 371 23.11 4.34 -21.97
C ARG A 371 21.86 4.09 -21.15
#